data_AF-A0A7C1MVH6-F1
#
_entry.id   AF-A0A7C1MVH6-F1
#
_cell.length_a   1.000
_cell.length_b   1.000
_cell.length_c   1.000
_cell.angle_alpha   90.00
_cell.angle_beta   90.00
_cell.angle_gamma   90.00
#
_symmetry.space_group_name_H-M   'P 1'
#
loop_
_entity.id
_entity.type
_entity.pdbx_description
1 polymer ?
#
loop_
_entity_poly.entity_id
_entity_poly.type
_entity_poly.pdbx_seq_one_letter_code
_entity_poly.pdbx_strand_id
1 'polypeptide(L)'
;MIRFVGPLFFMLLVISACSTDDGSMDEAKSHTNLKIIVTNSEKEPVADVKVTTEPKTKILVTDDEGIANFVDLSPGIYTIFITPPDDYTYETDVEVRLNEENRLDYTTLDLSPVAEVPLDYGNLLKAVYTDFQKIYNARFYVSAWGDIGSDIFYVNQNKADATEDMYRFSPNNSVINLIWNEHYSQISLINYGLNELRKTNEEQTNTHLKTIEAELRFVRALLNFNLVKMYGNPIVATYNESTLYEPSSVIQDGDEVYDRIIKDLQFAEQYLESLSQASRASQEAAQALLGKVYLQSAGFPLKRTENYAKALGQFSKLEAKFELEADYASIFKPGNDVSEEVIFKIDFEDENENLGYGYLWGPQGLVPHDILRISQKFIRSYLIDSEQLEAPVSFPLEIKDSRFYTNIATFKHVNGQKENAIEMKDWRPYKFAADTEGTAAIFDLPLLRYADILLMTAEAENAINGPTEKAYSEINKVRRRAFGTTNHDLPRNLNTTEFLEAILAERSRELCYEGHRKDDLIRNERLASSIADFNNEHPDYQRDYQDYKYIWPIPQEELSFNPYITQNPGY
;
A
#
# COMPACT_ATOMS: atom_id res chain seq x y z
N MET A 1 -13.70 10.16 -12.37
CA MET A 1 -13.85 11.44 -11.66
C MET A 1 -15.33 11.59 -11.31
N ILE A 2 -15.72 11.17 -10.09
CA ILE A 2 -17.11 11.19 -9.60
C ILE A 2 -17.43 12.63 -9.20
N ARG A 3 -18.32 13.30 -9.94
CA ARG A 3 -18.77 14.66 -9.62
C ARG A 3 -19.79 14.58 -8.48
N PHE A 4 -19.36 14.99 -7.29
CA PHE A 4 -20.28 15.46 -6.26
C PHE A 4 -21.00 16.72 -6.77
N VAL A 5 -22.29 16.62 -7.02
CA VAL A 5 -23.15 17.80 -7.23
C VAL A 5 -23.66 18.21 -5.86
N GLY A 6 -23.05 19.24 -5.28
CA GLY A 6 -23.56 19.91 -4.09
C GLY A 6 -24.87 20.67 -4.39
N PRO A 7 -25.72 20.92 -3.38
CA PRO A 7 -27.00 21.57 -3.60
C PRO A 7 -26.78 23.05 -3.98
N LEU A 8 -27.30 23.45 -5.15
CA LEU A 8 -27.33 24.84 -5.59
C LEU A 8 -28.32 25.64 -4.71
N PHE A 9 -27.78 26.63 -4.01
CA PHE A 9 -28.55 27.73 -3.41
C PHE A 9 -29.12 28.63 -4.53
N PHE A 10 -30.43 28.89 -4.51
CA PHE A 10 -31.01 29.96 -5.33
C PHE A 10 -31.89 30.92 -4.52
N MET A 11 -31.82 32.17 -4.96
CA MET A 11 -32.03 33.42 -4.25
C MET A 11 -33.53 33.78 -4.15
N LEU A 12 -34.02 34.06 -2.94
CA LEU A 12 -35.39 34.52 -2.65
C LEU A 12 -35.55 35.99 -3.09
N LEU A 13 -36.55 36.30 -3.91
CA LEU A 13 -36.91 37.68 -4.29
C LEU A 13 -38.33 37.97 -3.78
N VAL A 14 -38.42 38.66 -2.63
CA VAL A 14 -39.69 39.08 -2.01
C VAL A 14 -40.02 40.49 -2.48
N ILE A 15 -41.16 40.67 -3.13
CA ILE A 15 -41.73 42.00 -3.41
C ILE A 15 -42.98 42.16 -2.54
N SER A 16 -42.91 43.11 -1.61
CA SER A 16 -44.02 43.52 -0.75
C SER A 16 -44.83 44.64 -1.43
N ALA A 17 -46.16 44.54 -1.38
CA ALA A 17 -47.05 45.68 -1.53
C ALA A 17 -48.22 45.57 -0.53
N CYS A 18 -48.42 46.61 0.28
CA CYS A 18 -49.52 46.76 1.24
C CYS A 18 -50.71 47.49 0.62
N SER A 19 -51.94 47.17 1.02
CA SER A 19 -52.97 48.19 1.28
C SER A 19 -54.09 47.70 2.23
N THR A 20 -54.12 48.36 3.41
CA THR A 20 -55.26 48.87 4.22
C THR A 20 -56.59 48.13 4.36
N ASP A 21 -56.92 47.88 5.64
CA ASP A 21 -58.22 47.72 6.32
C ASP A 21 -59.47 48.25 5.59
N ASP A 22 -60.59 47.52 5.64
CA ASP A 22 -61.55 47.60 6.76
C ASP A 22 -62.76 46.65 6.55
N GLY A 23 -63.23 45.98 7.60
CA GLY A 23 -64.66 45.72 7.79
C GLY A 23 -65.29 44.35 7.43
N SER A 24 -65.62 43.61 8.49
CA SER A 24 -66.74 42.67 8.68
C SER A 24 -66.58 41.18 8.27
N MET A 25 -66.76 40.32 9.28
CA MET A 25 -66.86 38.86 9.19
C MET A 25 -68.16 38.44 8.51
N ASP A 26 -68.03 37.83 7.35
CA ASP A 26 -68.91 36.77 6.87
C ASP A 26 -67.98 35.55 6.67
N GLU A 27 -68.10 34.49 7.49
CA GLU A 27 -67.41 33.22 7.23
C GLU A 27 -68.11 32.44 6.10
N ALA A 28 -68.26 33.08 4.93
CA ALA A 28 -68.27 32.33 3.69
C ALA A 28 -66.82 31.85 3.49
N LYS A 29 -66.54 30.56 3.75
CA LYS A 29 -65.21 30.00 3.53
C LYS A 29 -64.79 30.31 2.10
N SER A 30 -63.89 31.27 1.96
CA SER A 30 -63.43 31.72 0.66
C SER A 30 -62.43 30.68 0.17
N HIS A 31 -62.87 29.89 -0.79
CA HIS A 31 -62.15 28.75 -1.32
C HIS A 31 -61.68 29.08 -2.74
N THR A 32 -60.48 28.66 -3.11
CA THR A 32 -59.90 28.85 -4.44
C THR A 32 -59.24 27.56 -4.93
N ASN A 33 -58.81 27.55 -6.19
CA ASN A 33 -58.17 26.39 -6.81
C ASN A 33 -56.68 26.68 -7.05
N LEU A 34 -55.88 25.62 -7.06
CA LEU A 34 -54.46 25.64 -7.44
C LEU A 34 -54.23 24.61 -8.55
N LYS A 35 -53.81 25.09 -9.72
CA LYS A 35 -53.49 24.25 -10.88
C LYS A 35 -51.99 23.99 -10.94
N ILE A 36 -51.59 22.73 -10.84
CA ILE A 36 -50.21 22.29 -11.06
C ILE A 36 -50.12 21.67 -12.44
N ILE A 37 -49.18 22.13 -13.26
CA ILE A 37 -48.92 21.59 -14.60
C ILE A 37 -47.52 21.02 -14.62
N VAL A 38 -47.40 19.76 -15.01
CA VAL A 38 -46.13 19.05 -15.11
C VAL A 38 -45.82 18.75 -16.57
N THR A 39 -44.68 19.23 -17.05
CA THR A 39 -44.19 18.97 -18.40
C THR A 39 -42.81 18.34 -18.40
N ASN A 40 -42.37 17.77 -19.52
CA ASN A 40 -40.97 17.41 -19.75
C ASN A 40 -40.16 18.60 -20.29
N SER A 41 -38.85 18.40 -20.51
CA SER A 41 -37.94 19.41 -21.07
C SER A 41 -38.34 19.91 -22.46
N GLU A 42 -39.16 19.17 -23.19
CA GLU A 42 -39.72 19.54 -24.50
C GLU A 42 -41.08 20.25 -24.39
N LYS A 43 -41.55 20.52 -23.16
CA LYS A 43 -42.87 21.10 -22.82
C LYS A 43 -44.07 20.22 -23.16
N GLU A 44 -43.86 18.91 -23.31
CA GLU A 44 -44.95 17.96 -23.44
C GLU A 44 -45.50 17.59 -22.04
N PRO A 45 -46.82 17.38 -21.91
CA PRO A 45 -47.41 16.99 -20.62
C PRO A 45 -46.91 15.65 -20.07
N VAL A 46 -46.80 15.53 -18.75
CA VAL A 46 -46.41 14.28 -18.07
C VAL A 46 -47.54 13.82 -17.14
N ALA A 47 -48.18 12.72 -17.53
CA ALA A 47 -49.23 12.05 -16.75
C ALA A 47 -48.64 11.24 -15.58
N ASP A 48 -49.52 10.79 -14.68
CA ASP A 48 -49.19 9.87 -13.58
C ASP A 48 -48.17 10.39 -12.55
N VAL A 49 -47.91 11.71 -12.52
CA VAL A 49 -47.02 12.35 -11.54
C VAL A 49 -47.79 12.63 -10.26
N LYS A 50 -47.29 12.11 -9.13
CA LYS A 50 -47.91 12.32 -7.82
C LYS A 50 -47.61 13.72 -7.30
N VAL A 51 -48.65 14.48 -6.99
CA VAL A 51 -48.55 15.83 -6.42
C VAL A 51 -49.24 15.88 -5.06
N THR A 52 -48.55 16.38 -4.04
CA THR A 52 -49.06 16.50 -2.66
C THR A 52 -48.90 17.93 -2.18
N THR A 53 -49.85 18.46 -1.41
CA THR A 53 -49.76 19.79 -0.79
C THR A 53 -49.68 19.70 0.73
N GLU A 54 -48.94 20.59 1.38
CA GLU A 54 -48.93 20.78 2.84
C GLU A 54 -49.28 22.23 3.23
N PRO A 55 -50.07 22.49 4.31
CA PRO A 55 -50.61 21.51 5.25
C PRO A 55 -51.63 20.55 4.59
N LYS A 56 -51.43 19.24 4.86
CA LYS A 56 -51.97 18.11 4.09
C LYS A 56 -53.44 18.26 3.72
N THR A 57 -53.70 18.68 2.50
CA THR A 57 -55.09 18.86 2.04
C THR A 57 -55.51 17.75 1.08
N LYS A 58 -54.73 17.39 0.05
CA LYS A 58 -55.05 16.26 -0.87
C LYS A 58 -53.77 15.70 -1.52
N ILE A 59 -53.82 14.45 -2.02
CA ILE A 59 -52.85 13.89 -2.96
C ILE A 59 -53.58 13.76 -4.30
N LEU A 60 -53.01 14.32 -5.36
CA LEU A 60 -53.49 14.18 -6.72
C LEU A 60 -52.42 13.52 -7.59
N VAL A 61 -52.86 13.04 -8.74
CA VAL A 61 -52.00 12.51 -9.80
C VAL A 61 -52.32 13.32 -11.05
N THR A 62 -51.31 13.69 -11.83
CA THR A 62 -51.52 14.42 -13.08
C THR A 62 -52.28 13.57 -14.10
N ASP A 63 -53.20 14.20 -14.82
CA ASP A 63 -53.94 13.57 -15.92
C ASP A 63 -53.10 13.50 -17.21
N ASP A 64 -53.71 13.02 -18.31
CA ASP A 64 -53.08 12.93 -19.64
C ASP A 64 -52.61 14.29 -20.18
N GLU A 65 -53.11 15.41 -19.64
CA GLU A 65 -52.68 16.77 -19.95
C GLU A 65 -51.63 17.30 -18.96
N GLY A 66 -51.10 16.43 -18.08
CA GLY A 66 -50.06 16.77 -17.10
C GLY A 66 -50.57 17.64 -15.95
N ILE A 67 -51.87 17.67 -15.70
CA ILE A 67 -52.49 18.63 -14.78
C ILE A 67 -52.94 17.93 -13.49
N ALA A 68 -52.55 18.49 -12.34
CA ALA A 68 -53.13 18.19 -11.04
C ALA A 68 -53.83 19.44 -10.49
N ASN A 69 -55.16 19.40 -10.40
CA ASN A 69 -55.96 20.57 -10.01
C ASN A 69 -56.54 20.41 -8.60
N PHE A 70 -56.00 21.15 -7.64
CA PHE A 70 -56.48 21.18 -6.28
C PHE A 70 -57.63 22.17 -6.15
N VAL A 71 -58.80 21.68 -5.72
CA VAL A 71 -59.99 22.51 -5.51
C VAL A 71 -60.32 22.67 -4.03
N ASP A 72 -60.98 23.78 -3.74
CA ASP A 72 -61.47 24.20 -2.42
C ASP A 72 -60.36 24.47 -1.38
N LEU A 73 -59.26 25.08 -1.79
CA LEU A 73 -58.17 25.48 -0.91
C LEU A 73 -58.47 26.81 -0.21
N SER A 74 -58.17 26.90 1.08
CA SER A 74 -58.16 28.19 1.79
C SER A 74 -56.93 29.00 1.39
N PRO A 75 -57.01 30.34 1.27
CA PRO A 75 -55.85 31.18 1.00
C PRO A 75 -54.73 30.98 2.02
N GLY A 76 -53.48 30.93 1.57
CA GLY A 76 -52.31 30.65 2.41
C GLY A 76 -51.13 30.11 1.60
N ILE A 77 -50.00 29.89 2.27
CA ILE A 77 -48.82 29.27 1.66
C ILE A 77 -48.96 27.75 1.74
N TYR A 78 -48.79 27.09 0.61
CA TYR A 78 -48.77 25.63 0.50
C TYR A 78 -47.42 25.15 0.00
N THR A 79 -46.85 24.16 0.67
CA THR A 79 -45.68 23.44 0.17
C THR A 79 -46.16 22.32 -0.76
N ILE A 80 -45.66 22.32 -2.00
CA ILE A 80 -46.03 21.38 -3.06
C ILE A 80 -44.90 20.37 -3.25
N PHE A 81 -45.24 19.09 -3.12
CA PHE A 81 -44.35 17.96 -3.37
C PHE A 81 -44.73 17.29 -4.70
N ILE A 82 -43.83 17.29 -5.67
CA ILE A 82 -44.03 16.68 -7.00
C ILE A 82 -43.11 15.47 -7.09
N THR A 83 -43.65 14.28 -7.26
CA THR A 83 -42.89 13.02 -7.30
C THR A 83 -43.15 12.30 -8.64
N PRO A 84 -42.27 12.47 -9.63
CA PRO A 84 -42.29 11.67 -10.85
C PRO A 84 -42.03 10.18 -10.54
N PRO A 85 -42.47 9.23 -11.39
CA PRO A 85 -42.35 7.79 -11.12
C PRO A 85 -40.91 7.27 -10.92
N ASP A 86 -39.93 7.88 -11.60
CA ASP A 86 -38.53 7.41 -11.64
C ASP A 86 -37.52 8.46 -11.14
N ASP A 87 -37.98 9.52 -10.46
CA ASP A 87 -37.16 10.68 -10.08
C ASP A 87 -37.34 11.07 -8.60
N TYR A 88 -36.52 11.99 -8.12
CA TYR A 88 -36.59 12.55 -6.78
C TYR A 88 -37.86 13.38 -6.57
N THR A 89 -38.34 13.47 -5.34
CA THR A 89 -39.43 14.38 -4.97
C THR A 89 -38.93 15.83 -4.96
N TYR A 90 -39.59 16.69 -5.70
CA TYR A 90 -39.33 18.13 -5.74
C TYR A 90 -40.26 18.87 -4.78
N GLU A 91 -39.72 19.87 -4.10
CA GLU A 91 -40.43 20.67 -3.10
C GLU A 91 -40.40 22.15 -3.49
N THR A 92 -41.56 22.81 -3.45
CA THR A 92 -41.65 24.27 -3.67
C THR A 92 -42.86 24.88 -2.97
N ASP A 93 -42.74 26.11 -2.51
CA ASP A 93 -43.82 26.83 -1.86
C ASP A 93 -44.61 27.68 -2.85
N VAL A 94 -45.94 27.61 -2.77
CA VAL A 94 -46.88 28.41 -3.58
C VAL A 94 -47.83 29.16 -2.66
N GLU A 95 -47.90 30.47 -2.82
CA GLU A 95 -48.91 31.30 -2.16
C GLU A 95 -50.23 31.22 -2.93
N VAL A 96 -51.26 30.66 -2.29
CA VAL A 96 -52.60 30.53 -2.84
C VAL A 96 -53.44 31.72 -2.38
N ARG A 97 -53.93 32.52 -3.33
CA ARG A 97 -54.69 33.76 -3.10
C ARG A 97 -56.12 33.66 -3.61
N LEU A 98 -57.02 34.38 -2.94
CA LEU A 98 -58.43 34.44 -3.31
C LEU A 98 -58.63 35.30 -4.56
N ASN A 99 -59.52 34.87 -5.46
CA ASN A 99 -59.85 35.57 -6.71
C ASN A 99 -58.67 35.78 -7.68
N GLU A 100 -57.57 35.04 -7.49
CA GLU A 100 -56.43 35.00 -8.41
C GLU A 100 -56.32 33.62 -9.08
N GLU A 101 -55.67 33.58 -10.24
CA GLU A 101 -55.32 32.32 -10.91
C GLU A 101 -54.06 31.74 -10.24
N ASN A 102 -54.24 30.80 -9.31
CA ASN A 102 -53.11 30.13 -8.67
C ASN A 102 -52.62 28.98 -9.56
N ARG A 103 -51.38 29.09 -10.04
CA ARG A 103 -50.77 28.12 -10.96
C ARG A 103 -49.30 27.89 -10.65
N LEU A 104 -48.86 26.65 -10.75
CA LEU A 104 -47.45 26.25 -10.74
C LEU A 104 -47.16 25.42 -11.99
N ASP A 105 -46.19 25.87 -12.79
CA ASP A 105 -45.64 25.09 -13.90
C ASP A 105 -44.33 24.45 -13.45
N TYR A 106 -44.26 23.12 -13.54
CA TYR A 106 -43.08 22.35 -13.20
C TYR A 106 -42.60 21.56 -14.41
N THR A 107 -41.30 21.59 -14.66
CA THR A 107 -40.68 20.85 -15.76
C THR A 107 -39.76 19.77 -15.19
N THR A 108 -40.11 18.51 -15.46
CA THR A 108 -39.27 17.34 -15.17
C THR A 108 -37.99 17.40 -16.01
N LEU A 109 -36.88 16.97 -15.42
CA LEU A 109 -35.61 16.82 -16.11
C LEU A 109 -35.53 15.40 -16.68
N ASP A 110 -35.45 15.28 -18.01
CA ASP A 110 -35.12 14.00 -18.64
C ASP A 110 -33.61 13.75 -18.47
N LEU A 111 -33.24 13.05 -17.40
CA LEU A 111 -31.90 12.51 -17.26
C LEU A 111 -31.85 11.22 -18.07
N SER A 112 -31.24 11.27 -19.26
CA SER A 112 -30.93 10.06 -20.01
C SER A 112 -30.24 9.06 -19.08
N PRO A 113 -30.64 7.77 -19.06
CA PRO A 113 -29.99 6.78 -18.22
C PRO A 113 -28.50 6.81 -18.56
N VAL A 114 -27.67 7.10 -17.57
CA VAL A 114 -26.22 7.05 -17.73
C VAL A 114 -25.89 5.57 -17.99
N ALA A 115 -25.61 5.22 -19.23
CA ALA A 115 -25.13 3.89 -19.55
C ALA A 115 -23.86 3.63 -18.75
N GLU A 116 -23.84 2.57 -17.96
CA GLU A 116 -22.63 2.14 -17.28
C GLU A 116 -21.56 1.85 -18.33
N VAL A 117 -20.47 2.62 -18.29
CA VAL A 117 -19.31 2.37 -19.15
C VAL A 117 -18.60 1.13 -18.59
N PRO A 118 -18.32 0.10 -19.42
CA PRO A 118 -17.57 -1.06 -18.97
C PRO A 118 -16.24 -0.64 -18.32
N LEU A 119 -15.84 -1.35 -17.25
CA LEU A 119 -14.59 -1.09 -16.58
C LEU A 119 -13.41 -1.30 -17.53
N ASP A 120 -12.55 -0.29 -17.66
CA ASP A 120 -11.30 -0.41 -18.38
C ASP A 120 -10.25 -1.09 -17.48
N TYR A 121 -10.09 -2.40 -17.68
CA TYR A 121 -9.15 -3.21 -16.92
C TYR A 121 -7.68 -2.81 -17.12
N GLY A 122 -7.32 -2.26 -18.28
CA GLY A 122 -5.96 -1.78 -18.53
C GLY A 122 -5.64 -0.53 -17.69
N ASN A 123 -6.59 0.41 -17.63
CA ASN A 123 -6.47 1.60 -16.78
C ASN A 123 -6.53 1.27 -15.28
N LEU A 124 -7.39 0.32 -14.88
CA LEU A 124 -7.39 -0.20 -13.51
C LEU A 124 -6.02 -0.77 -13.13
N LEU A 125 -5.47 -1.65 -13.97
CA LEU A 125 -4.19 -2.29 -13.71
C LEU A 125 -3.06 -1.26 -13.62
N LYS A 126 -3.06 -0.26 -14.52
CA LYS A 126 -2.10 0.84 -14.46
C LYS A 126 -2.20 1.59 -13.12
N ALA A 127 -3.41 1.93 -12.67
CA ALA A 127 -3.61 2.60 -11.39
C ALA A 127 -3.08 1.77 -10.22
N VAL A 128 -3.32 0.45 -10.24
CA VAL A 128 -2.83 -0.49 -9.22
C VAL A 128 -1.30 -0.51 -9.15
N TYR A 129 -0.59 -0.54 -10.28
CA TYR A 129 0.89 -0.45 -10.29
C TYR A 129 1.42 0.94 -9.92
N THR A 130 0.73 2.02 -10.28
CA THR A 130 1.11 3.38 -9.84
C THR A 130 0.97 3.53 -8.33
N ASP A 131 -0.10 2.99 -7.74
CA ASP A 131 -0.32 3.06 -6.29
C ASP A 131 0.72 2.26 -5.49
N PHE A 132 1.35 1.25 -6.11
CA PHE A 132 2.46 0.50 -5.51
C PHE A 132 3.64 1.37 -5.08
N GLN A 133 3.92 2.42 -5.85
CA GLN A 133 4.96 3.40 -5.52
C GLN A 133 4.67 4.11 -4.19
N LYS A 134 3.40 4.30 -3.82
CA LYS A 134 3.03 4.94 -2.55
C LYS A 134 3.42 4.08 -1.34
N ILE A 135 3.36 2.77 -1.46
CA ILE A 135 3.70 1.85 -0.36
C ILE A 135 5.22 1.71 -0.20
N TYR A 136 5.94 1.59 -1.31
CA TYR A 136 7.38 1.28 -1.28
C TYR A 136 8.31 2.50 -1.37
N ASN A 137 7.77 3.72 -1.45
CA ASN A 137 8.61 4.92 -1.45
C ASN A 137 9.38 5.09 -0.13
N ALA A 138 10.36 6.00 -0.16
CA ALA A 138 11.29 6.28 0.93
C ALA A 138 10.64 6.76 2.26
N ARG A 139 9.35 7.04 2.29
CA ARG A 139 8.65 7.55 3.49
C ARG A 139 7.63 6.56 4.09
N PHE A 140 7.48 5.37 3.51
CA PHE A 140 6.48 4.39 3.92
C PHE A 140 7.11 3.05 4.30
N TYR A 141 6.79 1.95 3.58
CA TYR A 141 7.06 0.59 4.01
C TYR A 141 8.54 0.38 4.35
N VAL A 142 9.47 0.89 3.54
CA VAL A 142 10.89 0.62 3.74
C VAL A 142 11.56 1.53 4.79
N SER A 143 10.95 2.67 5.09
CA SER A 143 11.41 3.59 6.15
C SER A 143 10.71 3.38 7.49
N ALA A 144 9.70 2.51 7.56
CA ALA A 144 8.98 2.19 8.80
C ALA A 144 9.09 0.70 9.14
N TRP A 145 9.31 -0.15 8.15
CA TRP A 145 9.47 -1.59 8.26
C TRP A 145 10.61 -2.09 7.35
N GLY A 146 10.91 -3.38 7.37
CA GLY A 146 11.93 -3.99 6.51
C GLY A 146 13.30 -3.99 7.18
N ASP A 147 14.01 -2.86 7.16
CA ASP A 147 15.35 -2.77 7.78
C ASP A 147 15.41 -1.85 9.00
N ILE A 148 14.44 -0.95 9.18
CA ILE A 148 14.33 -0.14 10.41
C ILE A 148 14.01 -1.02 11.62
N GLY A 149 14.61 -0.70 12.77
CA GLY A 149 14.53 -1.54 13.96
C GLY A 149 15.41 -2.80 13.90
N SER A 150 16.30 -2.94 12.91
CA SER A 150 17.27 -4.04 12.80
C SER A 150 18.69 -3.64 13.24
N ASP A 151 19.64 -4.57 13.17
CA ASP A 151 21.06 -4.36 13.47
C ASP A 151 21.87 -3.61 12.38
N ILE A 152 21.25 -3.20 11.26
CA ILE A 152 21.99 -2.55 10.17
C ILE A 152 22.15 -1.04 10.41
N PHE A 153 21.04 -0.34 10.61
CA PHE A 153 21.01 1.11 10.73
C PHE A 153 19.95 1.57 11.74
N TYR A 154 20.04 2.83 12.14
CA TYR A 154 19.14 3.45 13.11
C TYR A 154 18.92 4.93 12.82
N VAL A 155 17.86 5.48 13.39
CA VAL A 155 17.43 6.86 13.15
C VAL A 155 18.18 7.84 14.04
N ASN A 156 18.65 8.93 13.42
CA ASN A 156 19.20 10.10 14.08
C ASN A 156 18.06 10.93 14.70
N GLN A 157 17.83 10.78 16.00
CA GLN A 157 16.74 11.46 16.74
C GLN A 157 16.78 12.99 16.68
N ASN A 158 17.94 13.58 16.34
CA ASN A 158 18.06 15.01 16.17
C ASN A 158 17.48 15.51 14.83
N LYS A 159 17.07 14.59 13.96
CA LYS A 159 16.69 14.87 12.56
C LYS A 159 15.31 14.35 12.18
N ALA A 160 14.87 13.24 12.78
CA ALA A 160 13.57 12.65 12.51
C ALA A 160 13.00 11.94 13.75
N ASP A 161 11.69 11.69 13.72
CA ASP A 161 11.04 10.79 14.66
C ASP A 161 11.62 9.37 14.49
N ALA A 162 11.89 8.72 15.62
CA ALA A 162 12.49 7.40 15.69
C ALA A 162 11.52 6.37 16.30
N THR A 163 10.23 6.69 16.42
CA THR A 163 9.23 5.86 17.09
C THR A 163 9.24 4.41 16.60
N GLU A 164 9.30 4.19 15.28
CA GLU A 164 9.28 2.85 14.70
C GLU A 164 10.60 2.08 14.96
N ASP A 165 11.73 2.76 14.82
CA ASP A 165 13.06 2.20 15.06
C ASP A 165 13.28 1.85 16.55
N MET A 166 12.68 2.63 17.44
CA MET A 166 12.74 2.44 18.89
C MET A 166 11.71 1.44 19.44
N TYR A 167 10.88 0.84 18.59
CA TYR A 167 9.82 -0.09 19.00
C TYR A 167 8.78 0.56 19.94
N ARG A 168 8.50 1.85 19.79
CA ARG A 168 7.50 2.59 20.57
C ARG A 168 6.12 2.52 19.91
N PHE A 169 5.70 1.30 19.57
CA PHE A 169 4.45 1.05 18.86
C PHE A 169 3.24 1.27 19.76
N SER A 170 2.20 1.89 19.20
CA SER A 170 0.91 2.13 19.86
C SER A 170 -0.22 2.05 18.82
N PRO A 171 -1.43 1.59 19.17
CA PRO A 171 -2.57 1.60 18.26
C PRO A 171 -2.90 2.99 17.66
N ASN A 172 -2.50 4.07 18.34
CA ASN A 172 -2.69 5.46 17.87
C ASN A 172 -1.52 5.99 17.02
N ASN A 173 -0.55 5.16 16.66
CA ASN A 173 0.58 5.58 15.85
C ASN A 173 0.12 5.89 14.41
N SER A 174 0.38 7.12 13.94
CA SER A 174 -0.07 7.61 12.64
C SER A 174 0.59 6.91 11.45
N VAL A 175 1.86 6.51 11.56
CA VAL A 175 2.59 5.76 10.52
C VAL A 175 2.00 4.36 10.36
N ILE A 176 1.74 3.70 11.49
CA ILE A 176 1.12 2.37 11.52
C ILE A 176 -0.30 2.42 10.94
N ASN A 177 -1.10 3.45 11.27
CA ASN A 177 -2.44 3.62 10.69
C ASN A 177 -2.39 3.93 9.18
N LEU A 178 -1.47 4.81 8.77
CA LEU A 178 -1.31 5.20 7.37
C LEU A 178 -0.95 4.00 6.49
N ILE A 179 0.01 3.18 6.92
CA ILE A 179 0.43 1.99 6.17
C ILE A 179 -0.73 0.99 6.07
N TRP A 180 -1.50 0.77 7.14
CA TRP A 180 -2.70 -0.07 7.11
C TRP A 180 -3.70 0.40 6.04
N ASN A 181 -4.06 1.68 6.09
CA ASN A 181 -5.05 2.27 5.19
C ASN A 181 -4.61 2.24 3.72
N GLU A 182 -3.35 2.54 3.42
CA GLU A 182 -2.83 2.49 2.04
C GLU A 182 -2.89 1.07 1.46
N HIS A 183 -2.55 0.04 2.25
CA HIS A 183 -2.66 -1.35 1.80
C HIS A 183 -4.12 -1.75 1.54
N TYR A 184 -5.04 -1.45 2.46
CA TYR A 184 -6.46 -1.82 2.31
C TYR A 184 -7.19 -1.04 1.21
N SER A 185 -6.82 0.23 0.98
CA SER A 185 -7.32 1.02 -0.14
C SER A 185 -7.02 0.34 -1.48
N GLN A 186 -5.77 -0.09 -1.68
CA GLN A 186 -5.35 -0.78 -2.90
C GLN A 186 -5.96 -2.19 -3.01
N ILE A 187 -6.01 -2.95 -1.91
CA ILE A 187 -6.68 -4.26 -1.90
C ILE A 187 -8.16 -4.13 -2.27
N SER A 188 -8.83 -3.07 -1.83
CA SER A 188 -10.23 -2.80 -2.16
C SER A 188 -10.42 -2.51 -3.64
N LEU A 189 -9.55 -1.69 -4.24
CA LEU A 189 -9.54 -1.42 -5.68
C LEU A 189 -9.34 -2.70 -6.51
N ILE A 190 -8.39 -3.56 -6.09
CA ILE A 190 -8.13 -4.84 -6.75
C ILE A 190 -9.33 -5.79 -6.60
N ASN A 191 -9.93 -5.86 -5.41
CA ASN A 191 -11.09 -6.70 -5.16
C ASN A 191 -12.30 -6.27 -6.00
N TYR A 192 -12.50 -4.95 -6.19
CA TYR A 192 -13.51 -4.42 -7.10
C TYR A 192 -13.26 -4.92 -8.53
N GLY A 193 -12.06 -4.73 -9.07
CA GLY A 193 -11.73 -5.19 -10.43
C GLY A 193 -11.90 -6.69 -10.64
N LEU A 194 -11.49 -7.51 -9.66
CA LEU A 194 -11.65 -8.96 -9.69
C LEU A 194 -13.12 -9.39 -9.57
N ASN A 195 -13.96 -8.60 -8.89
CA ASN A 195 -15.40 -8.82 -8.85
C ASN A 195 -16.05 -8.51 -10.21
N GLU A 196 -15.70 -7.38 -10.82
CA GLU A 196 -16.22 -7.00 -12.14
C GLU A 196 -15.83 -8.01 -13.23
N LEU A 197 -14.58 -8.52 -13.22
CA LEU A 197 -14.18 -9.62 -14.12
C LEU A 197 -15.07 -10.84 -13.94
N ARG A 198 -15.30 -11.25 -12.69
CA ARG A 198 -16.11 -12.44 -12.37
C ARG A 198 -17.56 -12.30 -12.84
N LYS A 199 -18.13 -11.09 -12.85
CA LYS A 199 -19.50 -10.86 -13.34
C LYS A 199 -19.61 -11.15 -14.83
N THR A 200 -18.64 -10.72 -15.62
CA THR A 200 -18.65 -10.91 -17.07
C THR A 200 -18.21 -12.33 -17.47
N ASN A 201 -17.37 -12.97 -16.66
CA ASN A 201 -16.71 -14.27 -16.94
C ASN A 201 -15.89 -14.28 -18.24
N GLU A 202 -15.56 -13.10 -18.78
CA GLU A 202 -14.83 -12.98 -20.05
C GLU A 202 -13.39 -13.51 -19.94
N GLU A 203 -12.79 -13.45 -18.75
CA GLU A 203 -11.44 -13.96 -18.46
C GLU A 203 -11.31 -15.47 -18.66
N GLN A 204 -12.43 -16.21 -18.70
CA GLN A 204 -12.40 -17.64 -19.00
C GLN A 204 -12.07 -17.94 -20.47
N THR A 205 -12.30 -16.98 -21.37
CA THR A 205 -12.10 -17.15 -22.82
C THR A 205 -11.13 -16.14 -23.42
N ASN A 206 -10.90 -15.01 -22.74
CA ASN A 206 -9.98 -13.96 -23.15
C ASN A 206 -8.65 -14.07 -22.37
N THR A 207 -7.59 -14.50 -23.06
CA THR A 207 -6.27 -14.67 -22.45
C THR A 207 -5.69 -13.38 -21.90
N HIS A 208 -5.94 -12.23 -22.52
CA HIS A 208 -5.46 -10.94 -22.02
C HIS A 208 -6.12 -10.57 -20.69
N LEU A 209 -7.44 -10.74 -20.58
CA LEU A 209 -8.15 -10.53 -19.31
C LEU A 209 -7.71 -11.54 -18.24
N LYS A 210 -7.37 -12.77 -18.65
CA LYS A 210 -6.82 -13.79 -17.73
C LYS A 210 -5.45 -13.37 -17.18
N THR A 211 -4.59 -12.82 -18.02
CA THR A 211 -3.31 -12.23 -17.60
C THR A 211 -3.54 -11.05 -16.65
N ILE A 212 -4.48 -10.15 -16.94
CA ILE A 212 -4.82 -9.04 -16.03
C ILE A 212 -5.30 -9.56 -14.67
N GLU A 213 -6.17 -10.58 -14.65
CA GLU A 213 -6.61 -11.24 -13.40
C GLU A 213 -5.40 -11.76 -12.60
N ALA A 214 -4.43 -12.36 -13.29
CA ALA A 214 -3.22 -12.90 -12.69
C ALA A 214 -2.31 -11.80 -12.12
N GLU A 215 -2.14 -10.67 -12.83
CA GLU A 215 -1.41 -9.51 -12.33
C GLU A 215 -2.09 -8.90 -11.09
N LEU A 216 -3.40 -8.68 -11.15
CA LEU A 216 -4.18 -8.17 -10.01
C LEU A 216 -4.02 -9.07 -8.77
N ARG A 217 -4.07 -10.40 -8.95
CA ARG A 217 -3.87 -11.36 -7.86
C ARG A 217 -2.44 -11.37 -7.33
N PHE A 218 -1.42 -11.29 -8.19
CA PHE A 218 -0.01 -11.17 -7.76
C PHE A 218 0.18 -9.95 -6.86
N VAL A 219 -0.34 -8.80 -7.30
CA VAL A 219 -0.25 -7.54 -6.58
C VAL A 219 -1.00 -7.62 -5.24
N ARG A 220 -2.22 -8.17 -5.23
CA ARG A 220 -2.99 -8.40 -3.99
C ARG A 220 -2.26 -9.32 -3.03
N ALA A 221 -1.61 -10.37 -3.52
CA ALA A 221 -0.85 -11.28 -2.68
C ALA A 221 0.34 -10.59 -2.01
N LEU A 222 1.04 -9.72 -2.73
CA LEU A 222 2.15 -8.94 -2.18
C LEU A 222 1.69 -7.95 -1.09
N LEU A 223 0.58 -7.23 -1.32
CA LEU A 223 -0.01 -6.34 -0.33
C LEU A 223 -0.44 -7.08 0.95
N ASN A 224 -1.13 -8.22 0.78
CA ASN A 224 -1.53 -9.04 1.92
C ASN A 224 -0.31 -9.63 2.64
N PHE A 225 0.76 -9.99 1.91
CA PHE A 225 1.99 -10.51 2.49
C PHE A 225 2.69 -9.48 3.37
N ASN A 226 2.69 -8.20 2.97
CA ASN A 226 3.14 -7.11 3.82
C ASN A 226 2.29 -7.01 5.10
N LEU A 227 0.96 -7.02 4.95
CA LEU A 227 0.03 -6.91 6.08
C LEU A 227 0.20 -8.04 7.10
N VAL A 228 0.29 -9.30 6.68
CA VAL A 228 0.47 -10.42 7.63
C VAL A 228 1.82 -10.38 8.33
N LYS A 229 2.89 -9.92 7.66
CA LYS A 229 4.21 -9.77 8.29
C LYS A 229 4.23 -8.63 9.30
N MET A 230 3.60 -7.50 8.98
CA MET A 230 3.60 -6.31 9.85
C MET A 230 2.61 -6.43 10.99
N TYR A 231 1.38 -6.89 10.73
CA TYR A 231 0.28 -6.85 11.69
C TYR A 231 -0.10 -8.22 12.24
N GLY A 232 0.45 -9.33 11.73
CA GLY A 232 0.15 -10.67 12.22
C GLY A 232 -1.26 -11.17 11.86
N ASN A 233 -2.30 -10.53 12.40
CA ASN A 233 -3.70 -10.87 12.21
C ASN A 233 -4.50 -9.78 11.44
N PRO A 234 -4.16 -9.54 10.16
CA PRO A 234 -4.92 -8.61 9.34
C PRO A 234 -6.30 -9.15 8.98
N ILE A 235 -7.14 -8.25 8.46
CA ILE A 235 -8.47 -8.54 7.95
C ILE A 235 -8.41 -9.18 6.54
N VAL A 236 -9.25 -10.18 6.30
CA VAL A 236 -9.54 -10.74 4.97
C VAL A 236 -10.49 -9.80 4.20
N ALA A 237 -9.93 -8.79 3.53
CA ALA A 237 -10.76 -7.83 2.77
C ALA A 237 -11.46 -8.50 1.57
N THR A 238 -12.78 -8.41 1.51
CA THR A 238 -13.63 -8.88 0.40
C THR A 238 -14.43 -7.72 -0.19
N TYR A 239 -14.76 -7.79 -1.48
CA TYR A 239 -15.72 -6.86 -2.07
C TYR A 239 -17.15 -7.26 -1.66
N ASN A 240 -17.94 -6.29 -1.20
CA ASN A 240 -19.37 -6.45 -0.92
C ASN A 240 -20.14 -5.37 -1.66
N GLU A 241 -21.15 -5.76 -2.45
CA GLU A 241 -21.98 -4.83 -3.25
C GLU A 241 -22.95 -4.01 -2.40
N SER A 242 -23.14 -4.39 -1.14
CA SER A 242 -24.14 -3.77 -0.27
C SER A 242 -23.69 -2.38 0.20
N THR A 243 -24.40 -1.33 -0.24
CA THR A 243 -24.15 0.09 0.05
C THR A 243 -24.74 0.59 1.38
N LEU A 244 -25.14 -0.30 2.29
CA LEU A 244 -25.81 0.09 3.54
C LEU A 244 -25.13 -0.50 4.77
N TYR A 245 -24.40 0.36 5.49
CA TYR A 245 -24.31 0.52 6.95
C TYR A 245 -24.44 -0.71 7.88
N GLU A 246 -24.12 -1.92 7.45
CA GLU A 246 -23.80 -3.01 8.39
C GLU A 246 -22.31 -2.96 8.68
N PRO A 247 -21.87 -3.01 9.95
CA PRO A 247 -20.46 -3.22 10.26
C PRO A 247 -20.05 -4.49 9.53
N SER A 248 -19.18 -4.36 8.54
CA SER A 248 -18.82 -5.50 7.69
C SER A 248 -18.31 -6.61 8.60
N SER A 249 -18.89 -7.81 8.45
CA SER A 249 -18.49 -9.02 9.17
C SER A 249 -17.15 -9.55 8.64
N VAL A 250 -16.17 -8.65 8.49
CA VAL A 250 -14.91 -9.00 7.87
C VAL A 250 -14.16 -9.94 8.79
N ILE A 251 -13.72 -11.04 8.21
CA ILE A 251 -13.00 -12.08 8.91
C ILE A 251 -11.62 -11.53 9.25
N GLN A 252 -11.25 -11.56 10.53
CA GLN A 252 -9.90 -11.28 11.00
C GLN A 252 -9.19 -12.61 11.22
N ASP A 253 -8.52 -13.10 10.18
CA ASP A 253 -7.84 -14.40 10.19
C ASP A 253 -6.55 -14.32 9.36
N GLY A 254 -5.42 -14.16 10.06
CA GLY A 254 -4.10 -14.13 9.44
C GLY A 254 -3.74 -15.41 8.70
N ASP A 255 -4.21 -16.59 9.15
CA ASP A 255 -3.97 -17.86 8.46
C ASP A 255 -4.76 -17.94 7.15
N GLU A 256 -6.01 -17.48 7.14
CA GLU A 256 -6.81 -17.37 5.93
C GLU A 256 -6.21 -16.37 4.93
N VAL A 257 -5.69 -15.23 5.41
CA VAL A 257 -4.96 -14.28 4.56
C VAL A 257 -3.71 -14.94 3.95
N TYR A 258 -2.93 -15.68 4.74
CA TYR A 258 -1.78 -16.46 4.23
C TYR A 258 -2.18 -17.48 3.16
N ASP A 259 -3.26 -18.22 3.38
CA ASP A 259 -3.74 -19.21 2.41
C ASP A 259 -4.26 -18.55 1.13
N ARG A 260 -4.86 -17.35 1.22
CA ARG A 260 -5.26 -16.55 0.06
C ARG A 260 -4.05 -16.05 -0.73
N ILE A 261 -3.00 -15.58 -0.05
CA ILE A 261 -1.73 -15.18 -0.69
C ILE A 261 -1.19 -16.34 -1.53
N ILE A 262 -1.13 -17.55 -0.97
CA ILE A 262 -0.64 -18.74 -1.68
C ILE A 262 -1.48 -19.04 -2.91
N LYS A 263 -2.82 -19.03 -2.78
CA LYS A 263 -3.74 -19.28 -3.91
C LYS A 263 -3.59 -18.25 -5.02
N ASP A 264 -3.48 -16.97 -4.66
CA ASP A 264 -3.31 -15.89 -5.63
C ASP A 264 -1.97 -16.00 -6.37
N LEU A 265 -0.88 -16.35 -5.68
CA LEU A 265 0.44 -16.52 -6.30
C LEU A 265 0.53 -17.79 -7.16
N GLN A 266 -0.12 -18.89 -6.76
CA GLN A 266 -0.20 -20.10 -7.60
C GLN A 266 -0.97 -19.82 -8.90
N PHE A 267 -2.06 -19.05 -8.81
CA PHE A 267 -2.80 -18.59 -9.97
C PHE A 267 -1.92 -17.69 -10.85
N ALA A 268 -1.21 -16.73 -10.23
CA ALA A 268 -0.31 -15.84 -10.94
C ALA A 268 0.81 -16.61 -11.66
N GLU A 269 1.47 -17.56 -11.00
CA GLU A 269 2.48 -18.43 -11.61
C GLU A 269 1.95 -19.15 -12.86
N GLN A 270 0.69 -19.59 -12.84
CA GLN A 270 0.10 -20.34 -13.94
C GLN A 270 -0.25 -19.47 -15.16
N TYR A 271 -0.70 -18.23 -14.93
CA TYR A 271 -1.35 -17.42 -15.97
C TYR A 271 -0.61 -16.14 -16.34
N LEU A 272 0.43 -15.75 -15.60
CA LEU A 272 1.32 -14.67 -16.01
C LEU A 272 2.22 -15.10 -17.16
N GLU A 273 2.55 -14.13 -18.00
CA GLU A 273 3.55 -14.29 -19.04
C GLU A 273 4.96 -14.37 -18.43
N SER A 274 5.90 -14.94 -19.18
CA SER A 274 7.31 -14.92 -18.79
C SER A 274 7.84 -13.49 -18.71
N LEU A 275 8.83 -13.30 -17.85
CA LEU A 275 9.46 -12.00 -17.60
C LEU A 275 9.90 -11.32 -18.90
N SER A 276 9.31 -10.16 -19.15
CA SER A 276 9.69 -9.22 -20.21
C SER A 276 10.18 -7.89 -19.66
N GLN A 277 9.61 -7.46 -18.53
CA GLN A 277 9.94 -6.24 -17.81
C GLN A 277 9.87 -6.50 -16.31
N ALA A 278 10.92 -6.18 -15.57
CA ALA A 278 11.01 -6.46 -14.14
C ALA A 278 10.06 -5.62 -13.28
N SER A 279 9.49 -4.52 -13.79
CA SER A 279 8.47 -3.75 -13.07
C SER A 279 7.03 -4.19 -13.31
N ARG A 280 6.84 -5.32 -13.98
CA ARG A 280 5.54 -5.98 -14.14
C ARG A 280 5.59 -7.38 -13.56
N ALA A 281 4.46 -7.84 -13.04
CA ALA A 281 4.33 -9.20 -12.57
C ALA A 281 4.57 -10.17 -13.74
N SER A 282 5.39 -11.18 -13.48
CA SER A 282 5.74 -12.25 -14.40
C SER A 282 5.61 -13.60 -13.73
N GLN A 283 5.62 -14.68 -14.50
CA GLN A 283 5.67 -16.03 -13.97
C GLN A 283 6.86 -16.20 -12.99
N GLU A 284 8.03 -15.68 -13.34
CA GLU A 284 9.24 -15.74 -12.52
C GLU A 284 9.09 -14.92 -11.23
N ALA A 285 8.48 -13.73 -11.29
CA ALA A 285 8.19 -12.92 -10.11
C ALA A 285 7.21 -13.65 -9.16
N ALA A 286 6.18 -14.30 -9.70
CA ALA A 286 5.24 -15.10 -8.92
C ALA A 286 5.93 -16.30 -8.26
N GLN A 287 6.83 -16.99 -8.96
CA GLN A 287 7.64 -18.08 -8.41
C GLN A 287 8.55 -17.60 -7.28
N ALA A 288 9.28 -16.50 -7.49
CA ALA A 288 10.15 -15.90 -6.49
C ALA A 288 9.38 -15.49 -5.23
N LEU A 289 8.26 -14.77 -5.40
CA LEU A 289 7.43 -14.32 -4.28
C LEU A 289 6.78 -15.50 -3.55
N LEU A 290 6.26 -16.50 -4.27
CA LEU A 290 5.66 -17.69 -3.67
C LEU A 290 6.69 -18.50 -2.88
N GLY A 291 7.91 -18.65 -3.39
CA GLY A 291 9.02 -19.25 -2.66
C GLY A 291 9.33 -18.50 -1.37
N LYS A 292 9.40 -17.16 -1.42
CA LYS A 292 9.59 -16.30 -0.24
C LYS A 292 8.45 -16.42 0.77
N VAL A 293 7.18 -16.49 0.33
CA VAL A 293 6.01 -16.71 1.21
C VAL A 293 6.07 -18.08 1.89
N TYR A 294 6.43 -19.13 1.14
CA TYR A 294 6.63 -20.46 1.73
C TYR A 294 7.77 -20.48 2.75
N LEU A 295 8.90 -19.86 2.43
CA LEU A 295 10.01 -19.74 3.38
C LEU A 295 9.57 -18.98 4.64
N GLN A 296 8.89 -17.84 4.47
CA GLN A 296 8.43 -17.02 5.59
C GLN A 296 7.49 -17.78 6.53
N SER A 297 6.52 -18.50 5.97
CA SER A 297 5.58 -19.30 6.75
C SER A 297 6.21 -20.56 7.37
N ALA A 298 7.38 -21.00 6.90
CA ALA A 298 8.05 -22.18 7.44
C ALA A 298 8.69 -21.94 8.80
N GLY A 299 9.10 -20.71 9.11
CA GLY A 299 9.62 -20.32 10.42
C GLY A 299 8.62 -19.52 11.25
N PHE A 300 9.09 -18.78 12.25
CA PHE A 300 8.25 -18.04 13.18
C PHE A 300 7.43 -16.92 12.47
N PRO A 301 6.16 -16.67 12.86
CA PRO A 301 5.41 -17.32 13.94
C PRO A 301 4.68 -18.61 13.54
N LEU A 302 4.47 -18.86 12.25
CA LEU A 302 3.57 -19.93 11.77
C LEU A 302 4.18 -21.34 11.90
N LYS A 303 5.49 -21.47 11.77
CA LYS A 303 6.26 -22.72 11.88
C LYS A 303 5.71 -23.87 11.01
N ARG A 304 5.20 -23.56 9.81
CA ARG A 304 4.73 -24.54 8.80
C ARG A 304 5.92 -25.19 8.09
N THR A 305 6.73 -25.96 8.83
CA THR A 305 8.05 -26.46 8.39
C THR A 305 8.03 -27.23 7.06
N GLU A 306 6.90 -27.83 6.66
CA GLU A 306 6.71 -28.46 5.36
C GLU A 306 6.87 -27.48 4.18
N ASN A 307 6.72 -26.18 4.43
CA ASN A 307 6.86 -25.15 3.42
C ASN A 307 8.31 -24.89 3.01
N TYR A 308 9.33 -25.32 3.78
CA TYR A 308 10.72 -25.25 3.30
C TYR A 308 10.90 -26.01 1.98
N ALA A 309 10.31 -27.21 1.87
CA ALA A 309 10.38 -28.01 0.64
C ALA A 309 9.62 -27.35 -0.52
N LYS A 310 8.49 -26.69 -0.24
CA LYS A 310 7.73 -25.94 -1.25
C LYS A 310 8.50 -24.71 -1.73
N ALA A 311 9.22 -24.03 -0.84
CA ALA A 311 10.07 -22.91 -1.18
C ALA A 311 11.19 -23.35 -2.14
N LEU A 312 11.92 -24.43 -1.82
CA LEU A 312 12.93 -25.01 -2.72
C LEU A 312 12.35 -25.40 -4.08
N GLY A 313 11.13 -25.96 -4.09
CA GLY A 313 10.42 -26.29 -5.32
C GLY A 313 10.19 -25.07 -6.21
N GLN A 314 9.90 -23.90 -5.65
CA GLN A 314 9.76 -22.66 -6.41
C GLN A 314 11.10 -22.07 -6.83
N PHE A 315 12.09 -22.01 -5.94
CA PHE A 315 13.41 -21.47 -6.26
C PHE A 315 14.12 -22.27 -7.35
N SER A 316 13.97 -23.60 -7.38
CA SER A 316 14.57 -24.44 -8.41
C SER A 316 14.11 -24.12 -9.84
N LYS A 317 12.92 -23.51 -10.01
CA LYS A 317 12.40 -23.08 -11.33
C LYS A 317 13.11 -21.83 -11.87
N LEU A 318 13.84 -21.13 -11.02
CA LEU A 318 14.54 -19.88 -11.35
C LEU A 318 16.05 -20.09 -11.59
N GLU A 319 16.63 -21.19 -11.12
CA GLU A 319 18.09 -21.44 -11.11
C GLU A 319 18.77 -21.33 -12.48
N ALA A 320 18.07 -21.67 -13.56
CA ALA A 320 18.59 -21.65 -14.94
C ALA A 320 18.16 -20.42 -15.75
N LYS A 321 17.46 -19.46 -15.12
CA LYS A 321 16.89 -18.28 -15.79
C LYS A 321 17.56 -16.95 -15.42
N PHE A 322 18.30 -16.92 -14.32
CA PHE A 322 18.92 -15.71 -13.77
C PHE A 322 20.37 -15.97 -13.39
N GLU A 323 21.16 -14.91 -13.41
CA GLU A 323 22.57 -14.91 -13.01
C GLU A 323 22.85 -13.72 -12.07
N LEU A 324 23.94 -13.79 -11.31
CA LEU A 324 24.37 -12.64 -10.50
C LEU A 324 25.05 -11.62 -11.40
N GLU A 325 24.76 -10.34 -11.20
CA GLU A 325 25.54 -9.28 -11.83
C GLU A 325 27.00 -9.39 -11.39
N ALA A 326 27.92 -9.31 -12.36
CA ALA A 326 29.35 -9.38 -12.09
C ALA A 326 29.81 -8.23 -11.19
N ASP A 327 29.30 -7.02 -11.42
CA ASP A 327 29.49 -5.84 -10.58
C ASP A 327 28.25 -5.65 -9.69
N TYR A 328 28.38 -5.89 -8.39
CA TYR A 328 27.29 -5.65 -7.43
C TYR A 328 26.72 -4.22 -7.52
N ALA A 329 27.58 -3.22 -7.78
CA ALA A 329 27.14 -1.84 -7.85
C ALA A 329 26.29 -1.54 -9.09
N SER A 330 26.32 -2.38 -10.14
CA SER A 330 25.52 -2.15 -11.36
C SER A 330 24.03 -2.24 -11.10
N ILE A 331 23.61 -3.11 -10.17
CA ILE A 331 22.21 -3.39 -9.83
C ILE A 331 21.47 -2.11 -9.42
N PHE A 332 22.16 -1.22 -8.69
CA PHE A 332 21.56 -0.06 -8.03
C PHE A 332 21.83 1.27 -8.75
N LYS A 333 22.26 1.24 -10.02
CA LYS A 333 22.47 2.46 -10.81
C LYS A 333 21.16 2.95 -11.43
N PRO A 334 20.88 4.26 -11.42
CA PRO A 334 19.72 4.81 -12.14
C PRO A 334 19.76 4.44 -13.64
N GLY A 335 18.61 4.06 -14.21
CA GLY A 335 18.49 3.66 -15.61
C GLY A 335 18.99 2.25 -15.95
N ASN A 336 19.23 1.40 -14.95
CA ASN A 336 19.53 -0.02 -15.17
C ASN A 336 18.23 -0.81 -15.48
N ASP A 337 17.67 -0.60 -16.66
CA ASP A 337 16.40 -1.21 -17.08
C ASP A 337 16.52 -2.70 -17.47
N VAL A 338 17.75 -3.20 -17.62
CA VAL A 338 18.03 -4.58 -18.02
C VAL A 338 19.07 -5.15 -17.06
N SER A 339 18.64 -5.99 -16.14
CA SER A 339 19.52 -6.75 -15.24
C SER A 339 19.23 -8.24 -15.36
N GLU A 340 20.29 -9.04 -15.33
CA GLU A 340 20.20 -10.51 -15.32
C GLU A 340 19.88 -11.05 -13.92
N GLU A 341 19.92 -10.19 -12.90
CA GLU A 341 19.71 -10.54 -11.50
C GLU A 341 18.33 -10.12 -10.96
N VAL A 342 17.76 -9.02 -11.47
CA VAL A 342 16.50 -8.47 -10.96
C VAL A 342 15.29 -9.22 -11.54
N ILE A 343 14.48 -9.81 -10.65
CA ILE A 343 13.29 -10.59 -11.01
C ILE A 343 12.03 -9.71 -10.96
N PHE A 344 11.93 -8.85 -9.94
CA PHE A 344 10.85 -7.88 -9.80
C PHE A 344 11.34 -6.62 -9.10
N LYS A 345 11.02 -5.43 -9.65
CA LYS A 345 11.38 -4.11 -9.10
C LYS A 345 10.17 -3.18 -9.03
N ILE A 346 10.26 -2.20 -8.13
CA ILE A 346 9.33 -1.07 -8.11
C ILE A 346 10.02 0.12 -8.78
N ASP A 347 9.45 0.56 -9.90
CA ASP A 347 9.94 1.74 -10.62
C ASP A 347 9.36 3.00 -9.98
N PHE A 348 10.20 4.04 -9.83
CA PHE A 348 9.77 5.35 -9.37
C PHE A 348 9.93 6.37 -10.51
N GLU A 349 8.90 7.18 -10.78
CA GLU A 349 8.93 8.17 -11.87
C GLU A 349 9.38 9.56 -11.37
N ASP A 350 9.98 10.34 -12.29
CA ASP A 350 10.72 11.60 -12.07
C ASP A 350 9.94 12.75 -11.39
N GLU A 351 8.61 12.68 -11.29
CA GLU A 351 7.81 13.85 -10.93
C GLU A 351 7.75 14.15 -9.43
N ASN A 352 8.33 13.32 -8.55
CA ASN A 352 8.33 13.56 -7.10
C ASN A 352 9.66 13.20 -6.41
N GLU A 353 10.67 14.09 -6.53
CA GLU A 353 11.97 13.98 -5.86
C GLU A 353 11.89 13.69 -4.34
N ASN A 354 10.79 14.06 -3.67
CA ASN A 354 10.58 13.81 -2.23
C ASN A 354 10.15 12.37 -1.88
N LEU A 355 9.88 11.53 -2.87
CA LEU A 355 9.45 10.14 -2.70
C LEU A 355 10.52 9.13 -3.15
N GLY A 356 11.52 9.57 -3.92
CA GLY A 356 12.57 8.69 -4.43
C GLY A 356 13.33 7.98 -3.32
N TYR A 357 13.66 6.71 -3.57
CA TYR A 357 14.42 5.86 -2.64
C TYR A 357 15.83 6.40 -2.33
N GLY A 358 16.29 7.51 -2.92
CA GLY A 358 17.52 8.17 -2.50
C GLY A 358 17.37 9.18 -1.35
N TYR A 359 16.14 9.51 -0.97
CA TYR A 359 15.88 10.63 -0.07
C TYR A 359 16.44 10.46 1.36
N LEU A 360 16.50 9.23 1.89
CA LEU A 360 17.04 8.94 3.22
C LEU A 360 18.52 8.53 3.23
N TRP A 361 19.11 8.24 2.07
CA TRP A 361 20.40 7.56 1.95
C TRP A 361 21.46 8.49 1.35
N GLY A 362 22.64 8.53 1.96
CA GLY A 362 23.78 9.29 1.44
C GLY A 362 24.66 9.91 2.51
N PRO A 363 25.81 10.49 2.11
CA PRO A 363 26.83 10.98 3.01
C PRO A 363 26.36 12.18 3.83
N GLN A 364 26.91 12.30 5.05
CA GLN A 364 26.65 13.43 5.92
C GLN A 364 26.97 14.75 5.20
N GLY A 365 26.08 15.75 5.29
CA GLY A 365 26.27 17.06 4.68
C GLY A 365 25.79 17.17 3.23
N LEU A 366 25.45 16.07 2.57
CA LEU A 366 24.86 16.07 1.22
C LEU A 366 23.36 15.77 1.26
N VAL A 367 22.95 14.73 2.00
CA VAL A 367 21.53 14.41 2.15
C VAL A 367 20.83 15.48 3.02
N PRO A 368 19.66 16.00 2.60
CA PRO A 368 18.99 17.11 3.28
C PRO A 368 18.68 16.87 4.77
N HIS A 369 18.74 15.63 5.25
CA HIS A 369 18.23 15.31 6.58
C HIS A 369 19.13 14.45 7.48
N ASP A 370 20.24 13.85 7.03
CA ASP A 370 21.16 13.08 7.92
C ASP A 370 20.41 12.07 8.85
N ILE A 371 19.33 11.47 8.32
CA ILE A 371 18.33 10.73 9.11
C ILE A 371 18.87 9.38 9.56
N LEU A 372 19.61 8.69 8.70
CA LEU A 372 20.05 7.32 8.97
C LEU A 372 21.51 7.29 9.42
N ARG A 373 21.80 6.50 10.44
CA ARG A 373 23.15 6.18 10.91
C ARG A 373 23.36 4.67 10.82
N ILE A 374 24.60 4.24 10.61
CA ILE A 374 24.93 2.81 10.52
C ILE A 374 25.42 2.31 11.88
N SER A 375 25.01 1.09 12.28
CA SER A 375 25.63 0.38 13.40
C SER A 375 27.10 0.08 13.09
N GLN A 376 28.00 0.26 14.04
CA GLN A 376 29.40 -0.11 13.83
C GLN A 376 29.58 -1.63 13.78
N LYS A 377 28.72 -2.42 14.44
CA LYS A 377 28.69 -3.88 14.26
C LYS A 377 28.41 -4.25 12.80
N PHE A 378 27.46 -3.58 12.15
CA PHE A 378 27.21 -3.78 10.72
C PHE A 378 28.41 -3.37 9.86
N ILE A 379 29.04 -2.22 10.13
CA ILE A 379 30.27 -1.79 9.44
C ILE A 379 31.36 -2.88 9.55
N ARG A 380 31.58 -3.38 10.77
CA ARG A 380 32.59 -4.41 11.06
C ARG A 380 32.25 -5.76 10.44
N SER A 381 31.00 -6.01 10.06
CA SER A 381 30.59 -7.28 9.44
C SER A 381 31.20 -7.52 8.05
N TYR A 382 31.72 -6.48 7.39
CA TYR A 382 32.43 -6.56 6.11
C TYR A 382 33.90 -6.94 6.25
N LEU A 383 34.46 -6.80 7.46
CA LEU A 383 35.87 -7.06 7.70
C LEU A 383 36.14 -8.56 7.76
N ILE A 384 37.25 -8.98 7.17
CA ILE A 384 37.81 -10.31 7.43
C ILE A 384 38.72 -10.28 8.67
N ASP A 385 39.06 -11.43 9.24
CA ASP A 385 39.83 -11.53 10.49
C ASP A 385 41.17 -10.76 10.49
N SER A 386 41.78 -10.56 9.31
CA SER A 386 43.03 -9.80 9.15
C SER A 386 42.85 -8.28 9.02
N GLU A 387 41.62 -7.80 8.89
CA GLU A 387 41.28 -6.38 8.73
C GLU A 387 40.77 -5.80 10.05
N GLN A 388 41.18 -4.55 10.35
CA GLN A 388 40.73 -3.83 11.53
C GLN A 388 40.48 -2.36 11.18
N LEU A 389 39.47 -1.77 11.82
CA LEU A 389 39.18 -0.35 11.75
C LEU A 389 39.37 0.26 13.14
N GLU A 390 40.42 1.05 13.29
CA GLU A 390 40.65 1.90 14.47
C GLU A 390 40.23 3.34 14.15
N ALA A 391 39.61 4.03 15.12
CA ALA A 391 39.32 5.45 15.00
C ALA A 391 40.48 6.27 15.61
N PRO A 392 41.03 7.28 14.91
CA PRO A 392 40.63 7.76 13.58
C PRO A 392 41.07 6.82 12.45
N VAL A 393 40.17 6.59 11.50
CA VAL A 393 40.37 5.70 10.35
C VAL A 393 41.38 6.30 9.38
N SER A 394 42.38 5.49 9.00
CA SER A 394 43.36 5.84 7.98
C SER A 394 42.84 5.53 6.57
N PHE A 395 43.12 6.41 5.62
CA PHE A 395 42.77 6.26 4.21
C PHE A 395 44.03 6.17 3.34
N PRO A 396 43.99 5.45 2.20
CA PRO A 396 42.83 4.76 1.63
C PRO A 396 42.44 3.49 2.39
N LEU A 397 41.15 3.13 2.32
CA LEU A 397 40.65 1.87 2.86
C LEU A 397 40.89 0.73 1.87
N GLU A 398 41.25 -0.45 2.38
CA GLU A 398 41.46 -1.67 1.59
C GLU A 398 40.60 -2.83 2.11
N ILE A 399 39.27 -2.67 2.11
CA ILE A 399 38.32 -3.72 2.53
C ILE A 399 38.13 -4.72 1.39
N LYS A 400 38.30 -6.02 1.66
CA LYS A 400 38.19 -7.06 0.61
C LYS A 400 36.78 -7.30 0.10
N ASP A 401 35.76 -7.15 0.94
CA ASP A 401 34.36 -7.25 0.51
C ASP A 401 33.98 -6.00 -0.29
N SER A 402 33.94 -6.12 -1.62
CA SER A 402 33.71 -4.98 -2.52
C SER A 402 32.37 -4.28 -2.29
N ARG A 403 31.36 -4.97 -1.74
CA ARG A 403 30.04 -4.39 -1.43
C ARG A 403 30.13 -3.29 -0.39
N PHE A 404 31.16 -3.29 0.44
CA PHE A 404 31.42 -2.24 1.43
C PHE A 404 31.37 -0.85 0.79
N TYR A 405 32.04 -0.67 -0.36
CA TYR A 405 32.14 0.63 -1.03
C TYR A 405 30.86 1.06 -1.75
N THR A 406 29.98 0.12 -2.08
CA THR A 406 28.63 0.41 -2.61
C THR A 406 27.67 0.72 -1.48
N ASN A 407 27.76 0.00 -0.36
CA ASN A 407 26.79 0.06 0.72
C ASN A 407 27.05 1.22 1.70
N ILE A 408 28.31 1.64 1.88
CA ILE A 408 28.72 2.56 2.95
C ILE A 408 29.49 3.75 2.39
N ALA A 409 29.01 4.96 2.69
CA ALA A 409 29.73 6.19 2.45
C ALA A 409 30.71 6.44 3.59
N THR A 410 32.01 6.31 3.31
CA THR A 410 33.11 6.59 4.25
C THR A 410 33.63 8.03 4.16
N PHE A 411 32.80 8.93 3.66
CA PHE A 411 33.10 10.33 3.42
C PHE A 411 31.91 11.21 3.81
N LYS A 412 32.17 12.50 3.99
CA LYS A 412 31.17 13.52 4.28
C LYS A 412 31.41 14.76 3.42
N HIS A 413 30.40 15.62 3.35
CA HIS A 413 30.49 16.91 2.68
C HIS A 413 30.57 18.01 3.72
N VAL A 414 31.61 18.84 3.60
CA VAL A 414 31.82 20.04 4.42
C VAL A 414 31.97 21.21 3.47
N ASN A 415 31.09 22.21 3.57
CA ASN A 415 31.07 23.37 2.66
C ASN A 415 31.05 22.99 1.16
N GLY A 416 30.28 21.96 0.80
CA GLY A 416 30.17 21.44 -0.58
C GLY A 416 31.40 20.66 -1.07
N GLN A 417 32.38 20.37 -0.21
CA GLN A 417 33.57 19.59 -0.55
C GLN A 417 33.53 18.22 0.11
N LYS A 418 33.89 17.18 -0.66
CA LYS A 418 34.03 15.81 -0.18
C LYS A 418 35.29 15.64 0.67
N GLU A 419 35.11 15.16 1.89
CA GLU A 419 36.17 14.91 2.86
C GLU A 419 36.06 13.49 3.43
N ASN A 420 37.21 12.84 3.69
CA ASN A 420 37.22 11.53 4.34
C ASN A 420 36.65 11.62 5.76
N ALA A 421 35.70 10.74 6.08
CA ALA A 421 35.13 10.64 7.40
C ALA A 421 36.02 9.72 8.26
N ILE A 422 36.95 10.30 9.01
CA ILE A 422 37.90 9.55 9.86
C ILE A 422 37.25 8.92 11.10
N GLU A 423 36.00 9.25 11.40
CA GLU A 423 35.23 8.66 12.50
C GLU A 423 34.12 7.79 11.91
N MET A 424 34.06 6.50 12.26
CA MET A 424 33.04 5.57 11.72
C MET A 424 31.59 6.02 12.01
N LYS A 425 31.36 6.77 13.10
CA LYS A 425 30.03 7.35 13.41
C LYS A 425 29.55 8.38 12.38
N ASP A 426 30.46 8.92 11.57
CA ASP A 426 30.16 9.87 10.49
C ASP A 426 29.83 9.14 9.17
N TRP A 427 29.94 7.81 9.12
CA TRP A 427 29.62 7.03 7.91
C TRP A 427 28.11 6.85 7.73
N ARG A 428 27.64 6.73 6.49
CA ARG A 428 26.21 6.70 6.15
C ARG A 428 25.85 5.63 5.12
N PRO A 429 24.58 5.15 5.10
CA PRO A 429 24.10 4.26 4.03
C PRO A 429 24.28 4.91 2.66
N TYR A 430 24.77 4.16 1.66
CA TYR A 430 25.15 4.72 0.35
C TYR A 430 24.60 3.97 -0.87
N LYS A 431 24.07 2.75 -0.69
CA LYS A 431 23.58 1.90 -1.80
C LYS A 431 22.65 2.63 -2.77
N PHE A 432 21.77 3.47 -2.23
CA PHE A 432 20.77 4.23 -2.98
C PHE A 432 21.03 5.73 -2.86
N ALA A 433 22.26 6.18 -3.04
CA ALA A 433 22.61 7.59 -2.95
C ALA A 433 23.22 8.10 -4.26
N ALA A 434 22.87 9.32 -4.66
CA ALA A 434 23.58 10.03 -5.70
C ALA A 434 24.49 11.10 -5.11
N ASP A 435 25.64 11.30 -5.75
CA ASP A 435 26.61 12.35 -5.41
C ASP A 435 26.20 13.70 -6.04
N THR A 436 24.93 14.10 -5.87
CA THR A 436 24.35 15.33 -6.41
C THR A 436 23.74 16.17 -5.30
N GLU A 437 24.20 17.42 -5.16
CA GLU A 437 23.69 18.35 -4.14
C GLU A 437 22.19 18.64 -4.36
N GLY A 438 21.39 18.48 -3.30
CA GLY A 438 20.04 19.04 -3.20
C GLY A 438 18.92 18.35 -4.00
N THR A 439 19.22 17.31 -4.77
CA THR A 439 18.21 16.50 -5.50
C THR A 439 18.39 15.02 -5.16
N ALA A 440 17.35 14.39 -4.63
CA ALA A 440 17.37 12.96 -4.39
C ALA A 440 17.29 12.26 -5.76
N ALA A 441 18.36 11.59 -6.17
CA ALA A 441 18.26 10.73 -7.35
C ALA A 441 17.23 9.64 -7.10
N ILE A 442 16.55 9.27 -8.18
CA ILE A 442 15.50 8.27 -8.14
C ILE A 442 16.16 6.93 -8.42
N PHE A 443 15.94 6.02 -7.49
CA PHE A 443 16.41 4.65 -7.56
C PHE A 443 15.20 3.73 -7.53
N ASP A 444 15.18 2.77 -8.44
CA ASP A 444 14.22 1.68 -8.38
C ASP A 444 14.57 0.75 -7.23
N LEU A 445 13.55 0.16 -6.61
CA LEU A 445 13.74 -0.80 -5.53
C LEU A 445 13.69 -2.23 -6.10
N PRO A 446 14.81 -2.99 -6.15
CA PRO A 446 14.79 -4.39 -6.53
C PRO A 446 14.17 -5.22 -5.40
N LEU A 447 12.86 -5.45 -5.46
CA LEU A 447 12.12 -6.15 -4.40
C LEU A 447 12.42 -7.66 -4.37
N LEU A 448 12.67 -8.25 -5.53
CA LEU A 448 13.06 -9.65 -5.71
C LEU A 448 14.22 -9.73 -6.70
N ARG A 449 15.33 -10.32 -6.26
CA ARG A 449 16.53 -10.52 -7.09
C ARG A 449 17.17 -11.86 -6.82
N TYR A 450 18.00 -12.31 -7.75
CA TYR A 450 18.50 -13.67 -7.74
C TYR A 450 19.40 -13.99 -6.54
N ALA A 451 20.23 -13.05 -6.04
CA ALA A 451 21.01 -13.34 -4.82
C ALA A 451 20.14 -13.66 -3.60
N ASP A 452 18.96 -13.03 -3.48
CA ASP A 452 17.99 -13.37 -2.43
C ASP A 452 17.50 -14.82 -2.59
N ILE A 453 17.20 -15.25 -3.83
CA ILE A 453 16.82 -16.64 -4.15
C ILE A 453 17.94 -17.64 -3.76
N LEU A 454 19.20 -17.33 -4.06
CA LEU A 454 20.35 -18.19 -3.70
C LEU A 454 20.46 -18.35 -2.19
N LEU A 455 20.38 -17.24 -1.44
CA LEU A 455 20.50 -17.25 0.02
C LEU A 455 19.29 -17.91 0.69
N MET A 456 18.08 -17.68 0.18
CA MET A 456 16.86 -18.37 0.64
C MET A 456 16.89 -19.87 0.31
N THR A 457 17.50 -20.27 -0.81
CA THR A 457 17.73 -21.68 -1.15
C THR A 457 18.70 -22.32 -0.17
N ALA A 458 19.80 -21.66 0.17
CA ALA A 458 20.72 -22.13 1.19
C ALA A 458 20.06 -22.24 2.58
N GLU A 459 19.23 -21.27 2.96
CA GLU A 459 18.45 -21.30 4.21
C GLU A 459 17.50 -22.50 4.27
N ALA A 460 16.69 -22.70 3.23
CA ALA A 460 15.72 -23.79 3.17
C ALA A 460 16.39 -25.17 3.10
N GLU A 461 17.49 -25.33 2.34
CA GLU A 461 18.29 -26.55 2.34
C GLU A 461 18.85 -26.84 3.73
N ASN A 462 19.41 -25.83 4.40
CA ASN A 462 19.96 -25.98 5.75
C ASN A 462 18.89 -26.41 6.77
N ALA A 463 17.68 -25.87 6.67
CA ALA A 463 16.57 -26.22 7.56
C ALA A 463 16.10 -27.68 7.39
N ILE A 464 16.08 -28.21 6.17
CA ILE A 464 15.61 -29.57 5.89
C ILE A 464 16.72 -30.61 6.08
N ASN A 465 17.90 -30.33 5.52
CA ASN A 465 18.96 -31.31 5.29
C ASN A 465 20.26 -30.99 6.04
N GLY A 466 20.34 -29.85 6.72
CA GLY A 466 21.62 -29.27 7.16
C GLY A 466 22.41 -28.68 5.98
N PRO A 467 23.66 -28.23 6.21
CA PRO A 467 24.42 -27.50 5.20
C PRO A 467 24.94 -28.44 4.10
N THR A 468 24.11 -28.67 3.08
CA THR A 468 24.41 -29.53 1.93
C THR A 468 25.41 -28.87 0.96
N GLU A 469 25.98 -29.66 0.03
CA GLU A 469 26.78 -29.12 -1.08
C GLU A 469 26.03 -28.04 -1.88
N LYS A 470 24.72 -28.23 -2.08
CA LYS A 470 23.85 -27.23 -2.72
C LYS A 470 23.82 -25.94 -1.89
N ALA A 471 23.54 -26.04 -0.60
CA ALA A 471 23.49 -24.87 0.29
C ALA A 471 24.81 -24.08 0.28
N TYR A 472 25.95 -24.78 0.38
CA TYR A 472 27.29 -24.16 0.27
C TYR A 472 27.53 -23.54 -1.10
N SER A 473 27.13 -24.20 -2.19
CA SER A 473 27.27 -23.66 -3.54
C SER A 473 26.53 -22.33 -3.70
N GLU A 474 25.27 -22.26 -3.26
CA GLU A 474 24.44 -21.07 -3.44
C GLU A 474 24.97 -19.85 -2.66
N ILE A 475 25.31 -20.01 -1.37
CA ILE A 475 25.89 -18.90 -0.58
C ILE A 475 27.28 -18.49 -1.10
N ASN A 476 28.10 -19.45 -1.55
CA ASN A 476 29.44 -19.13 -2.04
C ASN A 476 29.40 -18.43 -3.41
N LYS A 477 28.37 -18.60 -4.25
CA LYS A 477 28.20 -17.76 -5.45
C LYS A 477 28.15 -16.27 -5.09
N VAL A 478 27.34 -15.92 -4.09
CA VAL A 478 27.21 -14.54 -3.59
C VAL A 478 28.52 -14.03 -3.01
N ARG A 479 29.17 -14.83 -2.16
CA ARG A 479 30.46 -14.47 -1.54
C ARG A 479 31.56 -14.27 -2.58
N ARG A 480 31.69 -15.19 -3.54
CA ARG A 480 32.69 -15.08 -4.61
C ARG A 480 32.50 -13.84 -5.47
N ARG A 481 31.26 -13.41 -5.74
CA ARG A 481 30.99 -12.13 -6.41
C ARG A 481 31.49 -10.96 -5.57
N ALA A 482 31.21 -10.96 -4.26
CA ALA A 482 31.63 -9.88 -3.37
C ALA A 482 33.17 -9.78 -3.20
N PHE A 483 33.88 -10.92 -3.14
CA PHE A 483 35.32 -10.96 -2.88
C PHE A 483 36.19 -11.12 -4.15
N GLY A 484 35.60 -11.49 -5.29
CA GLY A 484 36.32 -11.80 -6.53
C GLY A 484 37.21 -13.06 -6.48
N THR A 485 37.04 -13.92 -5.47
CA THR A 485 37.88 -15.10 -5.24
C THR A 485 37.13 -16.17 -4.44
N THR A 486 37.60 -17.41 -4.52
CA THR A 486 37.11 -18.56 -3.73
C THR A 486 37.73 -18.65 -2.34
N ASN A 487 38.77 -17.86 -2.04
CA ASN A 487 39.45 -17.89 -0.74
C ASN A 487 38.57 -17.49 0.44
N HIS A 488 37.42 -16.86 0.16
CA HIS A 488 36.45 -16.44 1.16
C HIS A 488 35.18 -17.31 1.15
N ASP A 489 35.19 -18.48 0.52
CA ASP A 489 34.13 -19.48 0.67
C ASP A 489 33.94 -19.87 2.15
N LEU A 490 32.70 -20.18 2.54
CA LEU A 490 32.43 -20.65 3.90
C LEU A 490 33.14 -21.97 4.22
N PRO A 491 33.62 -22.16 5.46
CA PRO A 491 34.25 -23.40 5.87
C PRO A 491 33.24 -24.56 5.87
N ARG A 492 33.68 -25.76 5.45
CA ARG A 492 32.81 -26.93 5.20
C ARG A 492 32.38 -27.71 6.45
N ASN A 493 32.72 -27.24 7.65
CA ASN A 493 32.52 -27.93 8.92
C ASN A 493 31.50 -27.23 9.84
N LEU A 494 30.67 -26.34 9.30
CA LEU A 494 29.65 -25.65 10.08
C LEU A 494 28.50 -26.60 10.41
N ASN A 495 27.95 -26.51 11.62
CA ASN A 495 26.68 -27.14 11.94
C ASN A 495 25.49 -26.32 11.43
N THR A 496 24.26 -26.86 11.52
CA THR A 496 23.04 -26.19 11.04
C THR A 496 22.85 -24.78 11.60
N THR A 497 23.14 -24.56 12.88
CA THR A 497 23.01 -23.25 13.53
C THR A 497 24.10 -22.30 13.04
N GLU A 498 25.35 -22.71 13.05
CA GLU A 498 26.48 -21.88 12.59
C GLU A 498 26.32 -21.49 11.11
N PHE A 499 25.83 -22.42 10.28
CA PHE A 499 25.56 -22.15 8.87
C PHE A 499 24.38 -21.18 8.68
N LEU A 500 23.32 -21.29 9.49
CA LEU A 500 22.22 -20.31 9.48
C LEU A 500 22.73 -18.92 9.86
N GLU A 501 23.56 -18.78 10.90
CA GLU A 501 24.15 -17.49 11.26
C GLU A 501 25.01 -16.93 10.13
N ALA A 502 25.77 -17.77 9.43
CA ALA A 502 26.55 -17.36 8.26
C ALA A 502 25.65 -16.89 7.11
N ILE A 503 24.52 -17.57 6.85
CA ILE A 503 23.52 -17.13 5.87
C ILE A 503 22.92 -15.78 6.28
N LEU A 504 22.49 -15.61 7.53
CA LEU A 504 21.91 -14.36 8.01
C LEU A 504 22.92 -13.22 7.95
N ALA A 505 24.20 -13.47 8.25
CA ALA A 505 25.25 -12.48 8.08
C ALA A 505 25.45 -12.13 6.59
N GLU A 506 25.47 -13.11 5.70
CA GLU A 506 25.58 -12.86 4.26
C GLU A 506 24.39 -12.07 3.72
N ARG A 507 23.17 -12.42 4.12
CA ARG A 507 21.94 -11.69 3.80
C ARG A 507 22.00 -10.25 4.26
N SER A 508 22.55 -9.96 5.46
CA SER A 508 22.69 -8.57 5.91
C SER A 508 23.61 -7.73 5.03
N ARG A 509 24.75 -8.27 4.55
CA ARG A 509 25.68 -7.52 3.68
C ARG A 509 25.18 -7.41 2.25
N GLU A 510 24.61 -8.49 1.75
CA GLU A 510 24.12 -8.60 0.40
C GLU A 510 22.86 -7.74 0.19
N LEU A 511 21.88 -7.88 1.09
CA LEU A 511 20.53 -7.33 0.95
C LEU A 511 20.27 -6.11 1.82
N CYS A 512 21.31 -5.46 2.37
CA CYS A 512 21.10 -4.27 3.21
C CYS A 512 20.39 -3.17 2.45
N TYR A 513 19.50 -2.48 3.14
CA TYR A 513 18.72 -1.36 2.62
C TYR A 513 17.70 -1.79 1.56
N GLU A 514 17.37 -3.08 1.44
CA GLU A 514 16.35 -3.59 0.51
C GLU A 514 15.07 -4.03 1.24
N GLY A 515 15.00 -3.83 2.56
CA GLY A 515 13.79 -4.06 3.36
C GLY A 515 13.54 -5.53 3.72
N HIS A 516 14.59 -6.29 4.01
CA HIS A 516 14.50 -7.73 4.26
C HIS A 516 14.95 -8.13 5.68
N ARG A 517 15.81 -7.34 6.33
CA ARG A 517 16.56 -7.79 7.50
C ARG A 517 15.66 -8.11 8.70
N LYS A 518 14.68 -7.28 8.98
CA LYS A 518 13.76 -7.48 10.11
C LYS A 518 12.94 -8.76 9.93
N ASP A 519 12.42 -9.00 8.73
CA ASP A 519 11.64 -10.20 8.42
C ASP A 519 12.50 -11.47 8.57
N ASP A 520 13.77 -11.42 8.16
CA ASP A 520 14.76 -12.49 8.36
C ASP A 520 15.02 -12.78 9.82
N LEU A 521 15.22 -11.74 10.62
CA LEU A 521 15.43 -11.85 12.06
C LEU A 521 14.18 -12.37 12.77
N ILE A 522 12.97 -11.99 12.35
CA ILE A 522 11.71 -12.45 12.94
C ILE A 522 11.52 -13.95 12.69
N ARG A 523 11.55 -14.38 11.42
CA ARG A 523 11.28 -15.79 11.06
C ARG A 523 12.27 -16.76 11.68
N ASN A 524 13.52 -16.33 11.85
CA ASN A 524 14.58 -17.14 12.43
C ASN A 524 14.73 -16.95 13.95
N GLU A 525 13.81 -16.24 14.62
CA GLU A 525 13.83 -16.02 16.07
C GLU A 525 15.16 -15.39 16.55
N ARG A 526 15.68 -14.41 15.79
CA ARG A 526 16.92 -13.64 16.06
C ARG A 526 16.69 -12.16 16.35
N LEU A 527 15.46 -11.66 16.21
CA LEU A 527 15.16 -10.24 16.42
C LEU A 527 15.51 -9.78 17.84
N ALA A 528 15.09 -10.53 18.88
CA ALA A 528 15.33 -10.18 20.27
C ALA A 528 16.83 -10.06 20.60
N SER A 529 17.63 -11.07 20.22
CA SER A 529 19.08 -11.04 20.42
C SER A 529 19.77 -9.94 19.62
N SER A 530 19.31 -9.71 18.39
CA SER A 530 19.83 -8.63 17.54
C SER A 530 19.58 -7.25 18.15
N ILE A 531 18.43 -7.02 18.76
CA ILE A 531 18.09 -5.75 19.44
C ILE A 531 18.87 -5.62 20.75
N ALA A 532 19.03 -6.70 21.51
CA ALA A 532 19.85 -6.68 22.72
C ALA A 532 21.31 -6.29 22.41
N ASP A 533 21.90 -6.88 21.36
CA ASP A 533 23.24 -6.52 20.90
C ASP A 533 23.33 -5.06 20.45
N PHE A 534 22.33 -4.58 19.72
CA PHE A 534 22.26 -3.18 19.31
C PHE A 534 22.19 -2.23 20.53
N ASN A 535 21.35 -2.53 21.52
CA ASN A 535 21.21 -1.73 22.74
C ASN A 535 22.51 -1.70 23.56
N ASN A 536 23.28 -2.80 23.56
CA ASN A 536 24.60 -2.86 24.19
C ASN A 536 25.63 -1.98 23.46
N GLU A 537 25.57 -1.90 22.12
CA GLU A 537 26.40 -1.01 21.32
C GLU A 537 26.00 0.47 21.48
N HIS A 538 24.72 0.74 21.72
CA HIS A 538 24.13 2.07 21.75
C HIS A 538 23.41 2.36 23.09
N PRO A 539 24.14 2.50 24.22
CA PRO A 539 23.54 2.67 25.54
C PRO A 539 22.67 3.94 25.68
N ASP A 540 22.97 4.98 24.90
CA ASP A 540 22.21 6.24 24.86
C ASP A 540 21.02 6.22 23.87
N TYR A 541 20.89 5.14 23.08
CA TYR A 541 19.84 4.95 22.08
C TYR A 541 19.32 3.50 22.17
N GLN A 542 18.55 3.21 23.22
CA GLN A 542 18.02 1.87 23.45
C GLN A 542 16.61 1.73 22.86
N ARG A 543 16.42 0.64 22.11
CA ARG A 543 15.13 0.21 21.59
C ARG A 543 14.33 -0.51 22.69
N ASP A 544 13.08 -0.12 22.87
CA ASP A 544 12.16 -0.67 23.87
C ASP A 544 11.43 -1.90 23.31
N TYR A 545 12.18 -2.97 23.08
CA TYR A 545 11.64 -4.20 22.51
C TYR A 545 11.11 -5.15 23.59
N GLN A 546 9.90 -5.66 23.35
CA GLN A 546 9.32 -6.83 24.01
C GLN A 546 8.94 -7.83 22.93
N ASP A 547 8.91 -9.12 23.27
CA ASP A 547 8.73 -10.19 22.28
C ASP A 547 7.54 -9.94 21.34
N TYR A 548 6.38 -9.54 21.88
CA TYR A 548 5.15 -9.28 21.09
C TYR A 548 5.28 -8.13 20.07
N LYS A 549 6.29 -7.26 20.20
CA LYS A 549 6.58 -6.17 19.25
C LYS A 549 7.31 -6.64 17.99
N TYR A 550 7.39 -7.96 17.75
CA TYR A 550 7.77 -8.49 16.44
C TYR A 550 6.74 -8.16 15.34
N ILE A 551 5.52 -7.77 15.73
CA ILE A 551 4.44 -7.24 14.89
C ILE A 551 3.95 -5.91 15.47
N TRP A 552 3.27 -5.11 14.64
CA TRP A 552 2.58 -3.88 15.01
C TRP A 552 1.20 -4.13 15.63
N PRO A 553 0.67 -3.18 16.42
CA PRO A 553 -0.72 -3.18 16.81
C PRO A 553 -1.64 -2.98 15.60
N ILE A 554 -2.85 -3.52 15.69
CA ILE A 554 -3.96 -3.10 14.84
C ILE A 554 -4.29 -1.63 15.15
N PRO A 555 -4.46 -0.75 14.14
CA PRO A 555 -4.75 0.66 14.37
C PRO A 555 -6.03 0.89 15.19
N GLN A 556 -6.00 1.90 16.05
CA GLN A 556 -7.13 2.24 16.93
C GLN A 556 -8.38 2.67 16.14
N GLU A 557 -8.19 3.32 14.99
CA GLU A 557 -9.29 3.71 14.10
C GLU A 557 -10.07 2.47 13.63
N GLU A 558 -9.38 1.44 13.15
CA GLU A 558 -10.00 0.18 12.70
C GLU A 558 -10.80 -0.48 13.83
N LEU A 559 -10.21 -0.59 15.04
CA LEU A 559 -10.88 -1.14 16.23
C LEU A 559 -12.13 -0.35 16.63
N SER A 560 -12.17 0.95 16.32
CA SER A 560 -13.29 1.82 16.67
C SER A 560 -14.45 1.69 15.67
N PHE A 561 -14.15 1.36 14.40
CA PHE A 561 -15.15 1.19 13.36
C PHE A 561 -15.70 -0.23 13.27
N ASN A 562 -14.91 -1.24 13.61
CA ASN A 562 -15.31 -2.64 13.47
C ASN A 562 -15.26 -3.40 14.81
N PRO A 563 -16.43 -3.67 15.44
CA PRO A 563 -16.48 -4.35 16.73
C PRO A 563 -16.08 -5.83 16.67
N TYR A 564 -15.87 -6.39 15.49
CA TYR A 564 -15.46 -7.79 15.30
C TYR A 564 -13.93 -7.97 15.22
N ILE A 565 -13.17 -6.89 15.21
CA ILE A 565 -11.71 -6.92 15.16
C ILE A 565 -11.15 -6.87 16.57
N THR A 566 -10.14 -7.69 16.80
CA THR A 566 -9.41 -7.80 18.06
C THR A 566 -7.99 -7.30 17.90
N GLN A 567 -7.45 -6.76 18.98
CA GLN A 567 -6.06 -6.31 19.04
C GLN A 567 -5.11 -7.51 19.12
N ASN A 568 -3.90 -7.32 18.58
CA ASN A 568 -2.80 -8.28 18.72
C ASN A 568 -2.40 -8.43 20.20
N PRO A 569 -2.02 -9.64 20.65
CA PRO A 569 -1.60 -9.86 22.02
C PRO A 569 -0.46 -8.92 22.46
N GLY A 570 -0.64 -8.25 23.60
CA GLY A 570 0.35 -7.33 24.18
C GLY A 570 0.14 -5.84 23.89
N TYR A 571 -0.84 -5.50 23.03
CA TYR A 571 -1.19 -4.11 22.69
C TYR A 571 -2.50 -3.62 23.28
#